data_AF-A0A161YA07-F1
#
_entry.id   AF-A0A161YA07-F1
#
_cell.length_a   1.000
_cell.length_b   1.000
_cell.length_c   1.000
_cell.angle_alpha   90.00
_cell.angle_beta   90.00
_cell.angle_gamma   90.00
#
_symmetry.space_group_name_H-M   'P 1'
#
loop_
_entity.id
_entity.type
_entity.pdbx_description
1 polymer ?
#
loop_
_entity_poly.entity_id
_entity_poly.type
_entity_poly.pdbx_seq_one_letter_code
_entity_poly.pdbx_strand_id
1 'polypeptide(L)'
;MCDRIAPLVRNILMMMLDKYADLLAPIYEFLGTCTPDSWIEEAKKPENLQRLLVDHMHCELKAAQSAAFLIRKYAVDNESAKTLLGWVKPYEDFVYRKIGDGTFAASKNELIGSLTAKPEYAYNQDILDKMVRLIKEELHHFEQVLEIIQQRGLCVQSLNASRYAAGMIKHVRTFEPAALIDKLIIGAFIEARSCERFAKLAPFLDDELARFYVSLLRSEARHYQDYIELAEQVAQATDPKRFDVAARIAEFKAIENALIDTPDEDFKFHSGVPVAA
;
A
#
# COMPACT_ATOMS: atom_id res chain seq x y z
N MET A 1 4.79 -40.08 6.11
CA MET A 1 4.40 -39.51 7.42
C MET A 1 4.24 -37.98 7.36
N CYS A 2 4.04 -37.37 6.16
CA CYS A 2 4.03 -35.91 5.98
C CYS A 2 2.65 -35.30 5.63
N ASP A 3 1.59 -36.10 5.44
CA ASP A 3 0.32 -35.61 4.90
C ASP A 3 -0.77 -35.29 5.95
N ARG A 4 -0.43 -35.31 7.25
CA ARG A 4 -1.38 -34.95 8.33
C ARG A 4 -1.17 -33.54 8.91
N ILE A 5 -0.15 -32.81 8.45
CA ILE A 5 0.17 -31.46 8.97
C ILE A 5 -0.59 -30.37 8.22
N ALA A 6 -0.83 -30.53 6.91
CA ALA A 6 -1.52 -29.54 6.07
C ALA A 6 -2.93 -29.12 6.56
N PRO A 7 -3.81 -30.03 7.05
CA PRO A 7 -5.12 -29.63 7.55
C PRO A 7 -5.05 -28.87 8.88
N LEU A 8 -4.07 -29.21 9.74
CA LEU A 8 -3.92 -28.60 11.06
C LEU A 8 -3.39 -27.16 10.94
N VAL A 9 -2.41 -26.95 10.06
CA VAL A 9 -1.85 -25.61 9.80
C VAL A 9 -2.88 -24.71 9.12
N ARG A 10 -3.67 -25.24 8.17
CA ARG A 10 -4.77 -24.50 7.54
C ARG A 10 -5.84 -24.07 8.56
N ASN A 11 -6.16 -24.93 9.52
CA ASN A 11 -7.06 -24.61 10.62
C ASN A 11 -6.48 -23.53 11.55
N ILE A 12 -5.19 -23.60 11.90
CA ILE A 12 -4.54 -22.58 12.73
C ILE A 12 -4.55 -21.22 12.03
N LEU A 13 -4.30 -21.19 10.72
CA LEU A 13 -4.29 -19.94 9.97
C LEU A 13 -5.70 -19.36 9.76
N MET A 14 -6.71 -20.20 9.54
CA MET A 14 -8.13 -19.76 9.59
C MET A 14 -8.46 -19.16 10.96
N MET A 15 -8.07 -19.83 12.05
CA MET A 15 -8.23 -19.30 13.41
C MET A 15 -7.41 -18.03 13.66
N MET A 16 -6.30 -17.82 12.95
CA MET A 16 -5.54 -16.56 13.02
C MET A 16 -6.29 -15.44 12.32
N LEU A 17 -6.85 -15.68 11.12
CA LEU A 17 -7.65 -14.69 10.39
C LEU A 17 -8.96 -14.34 11.12
N ASP A 18 -9.57 -15.28 11.86
CA ASP A 18 -10.73 -15.00 12.70
C ASP A 18 -10.44 -13.89 13.73
N LYS A 19 -9.20 -13.79 14.23
CA LYS A 19 -8.78 -12.70 15.15
C LYS A 19 -8.72 -11.33 14.47
N TYR A 20 -8.69 -11.30 13.15
CA TYR A 20 -8.69 -10.09 12.34
C TYR A 20 -10.05 -9.80 11.72
N ALA A 21 -11.10 -10.58 12.01
CA ALA A 21 -12.44 -10.36 11.48
C ALA A 21 -12.93 -8.93 11.74
N ASP A 22 -12.79 -8.45 12.99
CA ASP A 22 -13.17 -7.08 13.37
C ASP A 22 -12.32 -6.01 12.68
N LEU A 23 -11.07 -6.33 12.35
CA LEU A 23 -10.16 -5.43 11.64
C LEU A 23 -10.48 -5.36 10.14
N LEU A 24 -10.89 -6.48 9.54
CA LEU A 24 -11.19 -6.58 8.11
C LEU A 24 -12.63 -6.15 7.78
N ALA A 25 -13.58 -6.24 8.72
CA ALA A 25 -14.96 -5.82 8.51
C ALA A 25 -15.10 -4.40 7.91
N PRO A 26 -14.49 -3.34 8.47
CA PRO A 26 -14.60 -1.99 7.86
C PRO A 26 -13.91 -1.89 6.50
N ILE A 27 -12.91 -2.74 6.22
CA ILE A 27 -12.23 -2.78 4.91
C ILE A 27 -13.17 -3.39 3.87
N TYR A 28 -13.88 -4.46 4.20
CA TYR A 28 -14.86 -5.06 3.31
C TYR A 28 -16.05 -4.13 3.02
N GLU A 29 -16.48 -3.33 4.00
CA GLU A 29 -17.50 -2.30 3.78
C GLU A 29 -17.00 -1.12 2.94
N PHE A 30 -15.74 -0.74 3.13
CA PHE A 30 -15.10 0.34 2.38
C PHE A 30 -14.87 -0.02 0.92
N LEU A 31 -14.40 -1.24 0.64
CA LEU A 31 -14.27 -1.76 -0.72
C LEU A 31 -15.66 -2.07 -1.32
N GLY A 32 -15.76 -2.09 -2.64
CA GLY A 32 -17.03 -2.38 -3.32
C GLY A 32 -17.11 -3.78 -3.95
N THR A 33 -15.98 -4.50 -3.99
CA THR A 33 -15.86 -5.87 -4.50
C THR A 33 -14.74 -6.60 -3.75
N CYS A 34 -14.85 -7.91 -3.61
CA CYS A 34 -13.77 -8.75 -3.06
C CYS A 34 -12.76 -9.07 -4.16
N THR A 35 -11.51 -9.40 -3.78
CA THR A 35 -10.53 -9.87 -4.77
C THR A 35 -11.08 -11.11 -5.50
N PRO A 36 -11.08 -11.17 -6.83
CA PRO A 36 -11.61 -12.32 -7.58
C PRO A 36 -10.87 -13.62 -7.25
N ASP A 37 -11.58 -14.75 -7.17
CA ASP A 37 -10.93 -16.05 -6.92
C ASP A 37 -9.93 -16.41 -8.02
N SER A 38 -10.20 -16.02 -9.27
CA SER A 38 -9.25 -16.16 -10.39
C SER A 38 -7.93 -15.44 -10.14
N TRP A 39 -7.93 -14.31 -9.43
CA TRP A 39 -6.70 -13.63 -9.04
C TRP A 39 -5.92 -14.46 -8.00
N ILE A 40 -6.61 -15.09 -7.03
CA ILE A 40 -5.99 -15.98 -6.03
C ILE A 40 -5.43 -17.25 -6.69
N GLU A 41 -6.18 -17.83 -7.62
CA GLU A 41 -5.74 -19.00 -8.39
C GLU A 41 -4.49 -18.71 -9.22
N GLU A 42 -4.36 -17.50 -9.77
CA GLU A 42 -3.14 -17.06 -10.44
C GLU A 42 -2.00 -16.77 -9.44
N ALA A 43 -2.30 -16.07 -8.35
CA ALA A 43 -1.31 -15.63 -7.37
C ALA A 43 -0.63 -16.78 -6.63
N LYS A 44 -1.35 -17.87 -6.34
CA LYS A 44 -0.80 -19.03 -5.62
C LYS A 44 0.09 -19.93 -6.49
N LYS A 45 0.18 -19.68 -7.80
CA LYS A 45 1.03 -20.46 -8.70
C LYS A 45 2.51 -20.24 -8.36
N PRO A 46 3.31 -21.30 -8.16
CA PRO A 46 4.73 -21.16 -7.83
C PRO A 46 5.53 -20.28 -8.80
N GLU A 47 5.21 -20.35 -10.10
CA GLU A 47 5.84 -19.54 -11.15
C GLU A 47 5.58 -18.03 -11.01
N ASN A 48 4.50 -17.63 -10.33
CA ASN A 48 4.16 -16.24 -10.09
C ASN A 48 4.73 -15.68 -8.79
N LEU A 49 5.28 -16.52 -7.91
CA LEU A 49 5.75 -16.09 -6.60
C LEU A 49 6.80 -14.96 -6.69
N GLN A 50 7.78 -15.09 -7.58
CA GLN A 50 8.79 -14.05 -7.77
C GLN A 50 8.16 -12.73 -8.23
N ARG A 51 7.24 -12.81 -9.20
CA ARG A 51 6.56 -11.62 -9.74
C ARG A 51 5.73 -10.92 -8.66
N LEU A 52 5.02 -11.70 -7.85
CA LEU A 52 4.20 -11.20 -6.75
C LEU A 52 5.06 -10.49 -5.70
N LEU A 53 6.13 -11.13 -5.22
CA LEU A 53 7.01 -10.55 -4.19
C LEU A 53 7.76 -9.31 -4.69
N VAL A 54 8.27 -9.34 -5.93
CA VAL A 54 8.97 -8.18 -6.50
C VAL A 54 8.01 -7.01 -6.72
N ASP A 55 6.78 -7.27 -7.18
CA ASP A 55 5.78 -6.20 -7.31
C ASP A 55 5.29 -5.69 -5.96
N HIS A 56 5.11 -6.56 -4.97
CA HIS A 56 4.80 -6.17 -3.59
C HIS A 56 5.89 -5.25 -3.03
N MET A 57 7.16 -5.65 -3.12
CA MET A 57 8.29 -4.80 -2.73
C MET A 57 8.26 -3.43 -3.42
N HIS A 58 7.94 -3.38 -4.73
CA HIS A 58 7.78 -2.10 -5.42
C HIS A 58 6.56 -1.29 -4.92
N CYS A 59 5.48 -1.94 -4.50
CA CYS A 59 4.32 -1.28 -3.90
C CYS A 59 4.69 -0.56 -2.61
N GLU A 60 5.47 -1.19 -1.74
CA GLU A 60 5.91 -0.54 -0.48
C GLU A 60 6.75 0.71 -0.76
N LEU A 61 7.66 0.63 -1.73
CA LEU A 61 8.44 1.80 -2.15
C LEU A 61 7.53 2.89 -2.74
N LYS A 62 6.56 2.53 -3.60
CA LYS A 62 5.63 3.49 -4.20
C LYS A 62 4.72 4.14 -3.15
N ALA A 63 4.33 3.43 -2.09
CA ALA A 63 3.55 3.95 -0.97
C ALA A 63 4.37 5.00 -0.21
N ALA A 64 5.62 4.68 0.15
CA ALA A 64 6.55 5.63 0.77
C ALA A 64 6.80 6.87 -0.11
N GLN A 65 7.00 6.68 -1.41
CA GLN A 65 7.18 7.79 -2.37
C GLN A 65 5.93 8.68 -2.47
N SER A 66 4.74 8.09 -2.45
CA SER A 66 3.47 8.82 -2.53
C SER A 66 3.23 9.66 -1.28
N ALA A 67 3.49 9.10 -0.10
CA ALA A 67 3.45 9.83 1.17
C ALA A 67 4.50 10.95 1.22
N ALA A 68 5.72 10.69 0.74
CA ALA A 68 6.77 11.70 0.66
C ALA A 68 6.37 12.87 -0.26
N PHE A 69 5.70 12.56 -1.37
CA PHE A 69 5.13 13.57 -2.26
C PHE A 69 4.06 14.41 -1.55
N LEU A 70 3.15 13.79 -0.79
CA LEU A 70 2.10 14.50 -0.06
C LEU A 70 2.69 15.45 0.97
N ILE A 71 3.63 14.99 1.79
CA ILE A 71 4.31 15.83 2.79
C ILE A 71 4.99 17.02 2.10
N ARG A 72 5.82 16.75 1.08
CA ARG A 72 6.56 17.79 0.35
C ARG A 72 5.64 18.85 -0.24
N LYS A 73 4.52 18.43 -0.83
CA LYS A 73 3.62 19.36 -1.52
C LYS A 73 2.75 20.14 -0.55
N TYR A 74 2.24 19.49 0.49
CA TYR A 74 1.15 20.02 1.30
C TYR A 74 1.55 20.38 2.74
N ALA A 75 2.52 19.69 3.34
CA ALA A 75 2.74 19.77 4.79
C ALA A 75 3.99 20.55 5.21
N VAL A 76 5.07 20.58 4.44
CA VAL A 76 6.38 21.08 4.93
C VAL A 76 7.06 22.12 4.04
N ASP A 77 8.02 22.86 4.59
CA ASP A 77 8.88 23.79 3.86
C ASP A 77 9.87 23.09 2.90
N ASN A 78 10.58 23.91 2.10
CA ASN A 78 11.50 23.41 1.09
C ASN A 78 12.73 22.69 1.65
N GLU A 79 13.18 23.03 2.87
CA GLU A 79 14.35 22.38 3.47
C GLU A 79 13.96 21.00 4.02
N SER A 80 12.86 20.92 4.76
CA SER A 80 12.26 19.67 5.23
C SER A 80 11.91 18.74 4.06
N ALA A 81 11.41 19.30 2.95
CA ALA A 81 11.17 18.55 1.72
C ALA A 81 12.44 17.89 1.13
N LYS A 82 13.59 18.58 1.16
CA LYS A 82 14.86 18.00 0.68
C LYS A 82 15.32 16.87 1.59
N THR A 83 15.23 17.05 2.90
CA THR A 83 15.56 16.01 3.89
C THR A 83 14.73 14.76 3.66
N LEU A 84 13.41 14.92 3.47
CA LEU A 84 12.49 13.81 3.23
C LEU A 84 12.82 13.01 1.95
N LEU A 85 13.22 13.70 0.87
CA LEU A 85 13.62 13.01 -0.37
C LEU A 85 14.89 12.17 -0.17
N GLY A 86 15.78 12.59 0.74
CA GLY A 86 16.97 11.81 1.12
C GLY A 86 16.63 10.46 1.72
N TRP A 87 15.49 10.35 2.41
CA TRP A 87 15.08 9.12 3.09
C TRP A 87 14.71 8.00 2.12
N VAL A 88 14.04 8.34 1.02
CA VAL A 88 13.55 7.37 0.01
C VAL A 88 14.61 7.08 -1.05
N LYS A 89 15.54 8.01 -1.27
CA LYS A 89 16.57 7.94 -2.31
C LYS A 89 17.39 6.62 -2.35
N PRO A 90 17.87 6.06 -1.22
CA PRO A 90 18.63 4.81 -1.25
C PRO A 90 17.82 3.64 -1.83
N TYR A 91 16.52 3.59 -1.53
CA TYR A 91 15.60 2.59 -2.03
C TYR A 91 15.33 2.79 -3.53
N GLU A 92 15.19 4.05 -3.98
CA GLU A 92 15.08 4.39 -5.40
C GLU A 92 16.33 4.00 -6.20
N ASP A 93 17.51 4.32 -5.66
CA ASP A 93 18.80 4.00 -6.25
C ASP A 93 18.94 2.46 -6.39
N PHE A 94 18.52 1.70 -5.38
CA PHE A 94 18.49 0.24 -5.46
C PHE A 94 17.51 -0.29 -6.51
N VAL A 95 16.24 0.11 -6.46
CA VAL A 95 15.20 -0.45 -7.33
C VAL A 95 15.39 -0.03 -8.78
N TYR A 96 15.55 1.27 -9.03
CA TYR A 96 15.50 1.86 -10.38
C TYR A 96 16.87 2.02 -11.02
N ARG A 97 17.93 2.22 -10.24
CA ARG A 97 19.29 2.47 -10.76
C ARG A 97 20.25 1.30 -10.54
N LYS A 98 19.81 0.27 -9.81
CA LYS A 98 20.59 -0.93 -9.48
C LYS A 98 21.89 -0.58 -8.74
N ILE A 99 21.82 0.40 -7.84
CA ILE A 99 22.92 0.86 -7.01
C ILE A 99 22.74 0.32 -5.58
N GLY A 100 23.79 -0.24 -5.01
CA GLY A 100 23.79 -0.81 -3.65
C GLY A 100 23.54 -2.32 -3.62
N ASP A 101 23.63 -2.90 -2.44
CA ASP A 101 23.53 -4.35 -2.17
C ASP A 101 22.22 -4.74 -1.46
N GLY A 102 21.29 -3.80 -1.31
CA GLY A 102 20.05 -3.99 -0.56
C GLY A 102 20.18 -3.76 0.94
N THR A 103 21.30 -3.19 1.41
CA THR A 103 21.45 -2.74 2.81
C THR A 103 21.17 -1.23 2.94
N PHE A 104 20.30 -0.88 3.89
CA PHE A 104 19.82 0.51 4.07
C PHE A 104 20.17 1.10 5.45
N ALA A 105 21.06 0.48 6.23
CA ALA A 105 21.35 0.89 7.61
C ALA A 105 21.80 2.36 7.76
N ALA A 106 22.49 2.92 6.75
CA ALA A 106 22.92 4.32 6.76
C ALA A 106 21.75 5.32 6.68
N SER A 107 20.65 4.96 6.00
CA SER A 107 19.49 5.85 5.81
C SER A 107 18.62 5.95 7.06
N LYS A 108 18.63 4.92 7.93
CA LYS A 108 17.86 4.91 9.19
C LYS A 108 18.27 6.02 10.16
N ASN A 109 19.54 6.46 10.14
CA ASN A 109 20.04 7.54 10.98
C ASN A 109 19.67 8.95 10.44
N GLU A 110 19.41 9.08 9.13
CA GLU A 110 18.97 10.35 8.52
C GLU A 110 17.47 10.62 8.73
N LEU A 111 16.69 9.61 9.15
CA LEU A 111 15.27 9.69 9.49
C LEU A 111 14.97 10.53 10.76
N ILE A 112 16.00 11.08 11.39
CA ILE A 112 15.97 11.83 12.68
C ILE A 112 16.23 13.32 12.42
N GLY A 113 15.73 13.86 11.30
CA GLY A 113 15.69 15.31 11.05
C GLY A 113 14.44 15.96 11.65
N SER A 114 14.54 17.20 12.13
CA SER A 114 13.37 17.99 12.55
C SER A 114 12.62 18.50 11.31
N LEU A 115 11.63 17.74 10.84
CA LEU A 115 10.71 18.20 9.80
C LEU A 115 9.76 19.24 10.40
N THR A 116 9.59 20.37 9.73
CA THR A 116 8.73 21.46 10.21
C THR A 116 7.48 21.57 9.35
N ALA A 117 6.30 21.44 9.97
CA ALA A 117 5.04 21.63 9.28
C ALA A 117 4.77 23.12 8.98
N LYS A 118 4.12 23.40 7.85
CA LYS A 118 3.60 24.72 7.51
C LYS A 118 2.46 25.07 8.47
N PRO A 119 2.43 26.28 9.05
CA PRO A 119 1.41 26.67 10.03
C PRO A 119 0.06 27.07 9.40
N GLU A 120 -0.10 26.99 8.08
CA GLU A 120 -1.28 27.51 7.37
C GLU A 120 -2.59 26.80 7.75
N TYR A 121 -2.54 25.48 7.88
CA TYR A 121 -3.69 24.66 8.27
C TYR A 121 -3.29 23.67 9.37
N ALA A 122 -4.18 23.43 10.33
CA ALA A 122 -3.96 22.47 11.40
C ALA A 122 -3.66 21.06 10.88
N TYR A 123 -4.34 20.65 9.79
CA TYR A 123 -4.12 19.34 9.16
C TYR A 123 -2.71 19.18 8.57
N ASN A 124 -1.92 20.25 8.38
CA ASN A 124 -0.57 20.12 7.85
C ASN A 124 0.34 19.33 8.80
N GLN A 125 0.18 19.52 10.11
CA GLN A 125 0.92 18.76 11.12
C GLN A 125 0.47 17.29 11.13
N ASP A 126 -0.83 17.05 11.05
CA ASP A 126 -1.39 15.68 11.00
C ASP A 126 -0.95 14.94 9.73
N ILE A 127 -0.94 15.60 8.56
CA ILE A 127 -0.37 15.03 7.32
C ILE A 127 1.10 14.68 7.55
N LEU A 128 1.89 15.60 8.12
CA LEU A 128 3.30 15.35 8.37
C LEU A 128 3.49 14.11 9.26
N ASP A 129 2.83 14.06 10.41
CA ASP A 129 3.04 13.01 11.41
C ASP A 129 2.58 11.63 10.90
N LYS A 130 1.37 11.56 10.32
CA LYS A 130 0.81 10.30 9.78
C LYS A 130 1.62 9.80 8.58
N MET A 131 1.98 10.68 7.64
CA MET A 131 2.73 10.27 6.45
C MET A 131 4.19 9.93 6.77
N VAL A 132 4.84 10.59 7.74
CA VAL A 132 6.19 10.20 8.20
C VAL A 132 6.17 8.81 8.82
N ARG A 133 5.15 8.52 9.63
CA ARG A 133 4.97 7.19 10.20
C ARG A 133 4.78 6.15 9.10
N LEU A 134 3.88 6.41 8.15
CA LEU A 134 3.63 5.53 7.02
C LEU A 134 4.94 5.26 6.25
N ILE A 135 5.70 6.30 5.87
CA ILE A 135 6.97 6.12 5.16
C ILE A 135 7.92 5.18 5.91
N LYS A 136 8.04 5.33 7.23
CA LYS A 136 8.90 4.45 8.04
C LYS A 136 8.41 3.00 8.04
N GLU A 137 7.10 2.81 8.15
CA GLU A 137 6.46 1.49 8.15
C GLU A 137 6.62 0.83 6.76
N GLU A 138 6.37 1.54 5.66
CA GLU A 138 6.52 1.00 4.30
C GLU A 138 7.96 0.72 3.88
N LEU A 139 8.91 1.57 4.26
CA LEU A 139 10.32 1.27 4.03
C LEU A 139 10.77 0.07 4.86
N HIS A 140 10.17 -0.17 6.02
CA HIS A 140 10.42 -1.40 6.78
C HIS A 140 9.79 -2.63 6.10
N HIS A 141 8.56 -2.53 5.62
CA HIS A 141 7.92 -3.61 4.85
C HIS A 141 8.75 -3.94 3.59
N PHE A 142 9.23 -2.92 2.87
CA PHE A 142 10.14 -3.07 1.73
C PHE A 142 11.35 -3.93 2.09
N GLU A 143 12.03 -3.61 3.19
CA GLU A 143 13.20 -4.36 3.66
C GLU A 143 12.84 -5.82 3.97
N GLN A 144 11.69 -6.07 4.60
CA GLN A 144 11.22 -7.42 4.93
C GLN A 144 10.91 -8.24 3.66
N VAL A 145 10.25 -7.65 2.66
CA VAL A 145 9.98 -8.33 1.40
C VAL A 145 11.29 -8.62 0.65
N LEU A 146 12.23 -7.67 0.65
CA LEU A 146 13.54 -7.86 0.03
C LEU A 146 14.32 -9.01 0.69
N GLU A 147 14.30 -9.09 2.02
CA GLU A 147 14.92 -10.18 2.77
C GLU A 147 14.32 -11.55 2.37
N ILE A 148 12.99 -11.64 2.29
CA ILE A 148 12.30 -12.86 1.84
C ILE A 148 12.71 -13.24 0.40
N ILE A 149 12.78 -12.27 -0.52
CA ILE A 149 13.23 -12.49 -1.90
C ILE A 149 14.65 -13.09 -1.90
N GLN A 150 15.57 -12.50 -1.12
CA GLN A 150 16.97 -12.93 -1.03
C GLN A 150 17.11 -14.33 -0.41
N GLN A 151 16.42 -14.60 0.71
CA GLN A 151 16.45 -15.90 1.39
C GLN A 151 15.92 -17.04 0.51
N ARG A 152 14.99 -16.73 -0.41
CA ARG A 152 14.43 -17.67 -1.39
C ARG A 152 15.24 -17.79 -2.67
N GLY A 153 16.37 -17.09 -2.79
CA GLY A 153 17.21 -17.10 -3.98
C GLY A 153 16.54 -16.50 -5.22
N LEU A 154 15.52 -15.65 -5.02
CA LEU A 154 14.80 -14.98 -6.09
C LEU A 154 15.52 -13.70 -6.51
N CYS A 155 15.27 -13.25 -7.74
CA CYS A 155 15.92 -12.04 -8.28
C CYS A 155 14.97 -10.85 -8.29
N VAL A 156 15.45 -9.69 -7.82
CA VAL A 156 14.76 -8.40 -8.00
C VAL A 156 14.83 -7.98 -9.47
N GLN A 157 13.71 -8.10 -10.18
CA GLN A 157 13.59 -7.73 -11.58
C GLN A 157 12.94 -6.36 -11.75
N SER A 158 13.23 -5.70 -12.86
CA SER A 158 12.45 -4.50 -13.24
C SER A 158 11.04 -4.94 -13.63
N LEU A 159 10.02 -4.31 -13.05
CA LEU A 159 8.62 -4.54 -13.38
C LEU A 159 7.97 -3.19 -13.69
N ASN A 160 7.15 -3.17 -14.74
CA ASN A 160 6.26 -2.04 -14.96
C ASN A 160 5.22 -1.97 -13.85
N ALA A 161 4.76 -0.75 -13.52
CA ALA A 161 3.69 -0.57 -12.56
C ALA A 161 2.36 -1.10 -13.12
N SER A 162 1.55 -1.70 -12.24
CA SER A 162 0.15 -2.04 -12.53
C SER A 162 -0.65 -0.82 -13.01
N ARG A 163 -1.67 -1.07 -13.84
CA ARG A 163 -2.64 -0.05 -14.27
C ARG A 163 -3.48 0.53 -13.13
N TYR A 164 -3.52 -0.11 -11.96
CA TYR A 164 -4.43 0.19 -10.86
C TYR A 164 -4.33 1.64 -10.35
N ALA A 165 -3.20 2.02 -9.74
CA ALA A 165 -3.03 3.36 -9.19
C ALA A 165 -3.13 4.45 -10.28
N ALA A 166 -2.51 4.21 -11.43
CA ALA A 166 -2.59 5.11 -12.58
C ALA A 166 -4.03 5.27 -13.10
N GLY A 167 -4.83 4.22 -13.04
CA GLY A 167 -6.25 4.21 -13.38
C GLY A 167 -7.06 5.15 -12.49
N MET A 168 -6.86 5.07 -11.17
CA MET A 168 -7.52 5.97 -10.22
C MET A 168 -7.03 7.42 -10.34
N ILE A 169 -5.71 7.64 -10.50
CA ILE A 169 -5.11 8.98 -10.59
C ILE A 169 -5.69 9.81 -11.76
N LYS A 170 -6.14 9.16 -12.85
CA LYS A 170 -6.79 9.85 -13.98
C LYS A 170 -8.05 10.62 -13.59
N HIS A 171 -8.69 10.27 -12.48
CA HIS A 171 -9.91 10.89 -12.00
C HIS A 171 -9.67 11.99 -10.96
N VAL A 172 -8.42 12.26 -10.59
CA VAL A 172 -8.08 13.32 -9.63
C VAL A 172 -8.46 14.70 -10.18
N ARG A 173 -9.19 15.47 -9.38
CA ARG A 173 -9.56 16.86 -9.68
C ARG A 173 -8.31 17.73 -9.79
N THR A 174 -8.35 18.74 -10.65
CA THR A 174 -7.15 19.55 -11.01
C THR A 174 -6.94 20.79 -10.15
N PHE A 175 -7.88 21.09 -9.23
CA PHE A 175 -7.82 22.27 -8.36
C PHE A 175 -7.69 21.86 -6.89
N GLU A 176 -7.04 22.70 -6.09
CA GLU A 176 -6.87 22.48 -4.65
C GLU A 176 -8.07 23.08 -3.87
N PRO A 177 -8.44 22.52 -2.70
CA PRO A 177 -7.88 21.33 -2.04
C PRO A 177 -8.46 19.99 -2.55
N ALA A 178 -9.37 20.04 -3.52
CA ALA A 178 -10.03 18.85 -4.09
C ALA A 178 -9.03 17.79 -4.59
N ALA A 179 -7.92 18.22 -5.19
CA ALA A 179 -6.87 17.33 -5.66
C ALA A 179 -6.12 16.62 -4.52
N LEU A 180 -5.97 17.25 -3.34
CA LEU A 180 -5.40 16.62 -2.15
C LEU A 180 -6.36 15.58 -1.57
N ILE A 181 -7.63 15.95 -1.39
CA ILE A 181 -8.69 15.04 -0.90
C ILE A 181 -8.74 13.78 -1.78
N ASP A 182 -8.72 13.94 -3.11
CA ASP A 182 -8.74 12.81 -4.03
C ASP A 182 -7.52 11.89 -3.86
N LYS A 183 -6.32 12.44 -3.67
CA LYS A 183 -5.11 11.63 -3.48
C LYS A 183 -5.14 10.86 -2.16
N LEU A 184 -5.69 11.47 -1.11
CA LEU A 184 -5.85 10.81 0.19
C LEU A 184 -6.86 9.66 0.09
N ILE A 185 -8.00 9.88 -0.56
CA ILE A 185 -8.99 8.82 -0.83
C ILE A 185 -8.38 7.68 -1.67
N ILE A 186 -7.61 8.01 -2.71
CA ILE A 186 -6.90 6.99 -3.50
C ILE A 186 -5.91 6.19 -2.63
N GLY A 187 -5.16 6.86 -1.75
CA GLY A 187 -4.30 6.22 -0.76
C GLY A 187 -5.09 5.20 0.06
N ALA A 188 -6.23 5.61 0.63
CA ALA A 188 -7.11 4.72 1.39
C ALA A 188 -7.55 3.47 0.60
N PHE A 189 -7.91 3.60 -0.68
CA PHE A 189 -8.25 2.44 -1.53
C PHE A 189 -7.08 1.51 -1.81
N ILE A 190 -5.86 2.03 -1.96
CA ILE A 190 -4.67 1.21 -2.17
C ILE A 190 -4.40 0.36 -0.93
N GLU A 191 -4.33 0.98 0.26
CA GLU A 191 -4.07 0.29 1.53
C GLU A 191 -5.19 -0.70 1.88
N ALA A 192 -6.45 -0.32 1.70
CA ALA A 192 -7.59 -1.20 1.95
C ALA A 192 -7.56 -2.44 1.04
N ARG A 193 -7.27 -2.26 -0.26
CA ARG A 193 -7.16 -3.39 -1.20
C ARG A 193 -5.95 -4.26 -0.90
N SER A 194 -4.81 -3.67 -0.52
CA SER A 194 -3.63 -4.41 -0.08
C SER A 194 -3.96 -5.29 1.13
N CYS A 195 -4.59 -4.73 2.16
CA CYS A 195 -5.02 -5.47 3.34
C CYS A 195 -5.94 -6.65 2.99
N GLU A 196 -6.95 -6.42 2.15
CA GLU A 196 -7.89 -7.47 1.71
C GLU A 196 -7.18 -8.58 0.93
N ARG A 197 -6.26 -8.23 0.03
CA ARG A 197 -5.47 -9.21 -0.75
C ARG A 197 -4.53 -10.01 0.12
N PHE A 198 -3.83 -9.38 1.06
CA PHE A 198 -2.97 -10.10 2.02
C PHE A 198 -3.80 -11.11 2.81
N ALA A 199 -4.95 -10.69 3.35
CA ALA A 199 -5.83 -11.57 4.12
C ALA A 199 -6.37 -12.73 3.28
N LYS A 200 -6.81 -12.45 2.04
CA LYS A 200 -7.39 -13.47 1.15
C LYS A 200 -6.34 -14.44 0.62
N LEU A 201 -5.11 -14.00 0.37
CA LEU A 201 -4.06 -14.83 -0.21
C LEU A 201 -3.30 -15.67 0.83
N ALA A 202 -3.12 -15.16 2.06
CA ALA A 202 -2.33 -15.84 3.10
C ALA A 202 -2.66 -17.34 3.30
N PRO A 203 -3.93 -17.80 3.25
CA PRO A 203 -4.28 -19.23 3.38
C PRO A 203 -3.80 -20.17 2.29
N PHE A 204 -3.25 -19.62 1.21
CA PHE A 204 -2.75 -20.39 0.07
C PHE A 204 -1.22 -20.34 -0.05
N LEU A 205 -0.54 -19.62 0.86
CA LEU A 205 0.91 -19.48 0.88
C LEU A 205 1.54 -20.48 1.87
N ASP A 206 2.85 -20.65 1.77
CA ASP A 206 3.60 -21.37 2.79
C ASP A 206 3.60 -20.63 4.14
N ASP A 207 3.89 -21.36 5.21
CA ASP A 207 3.84 -20.91 6.60
C ASP A 207 4.57 -19.59 6.88
N GLU A 208 5.72 -19.36 6.25
CA GLU A 208 6.51 -18.16 6.46
C GLU A 208 5.82 -16.95 5.82
N LEU A 209 5.47 -17.06 4.54
CA LEU A 209 4.78 -15.98 3.82
C LEU A 209 3.39 -15.70 4.36
N ALA A 210 2.65 -16.74 4.74
CA ALA A 210 1.32 -16.60 5.33
C ALA A 210 1.39 -15.78 6.62
N ARG A 211 2.35 -16.07 7.50
CA ARG A 211 2.55 -15.30 8.74
C ARG A 211 2.99 -13.87 8.45
N PHE A 212 3.88 -13.67 7.48
CA PHE A 212 4.31 -12.34 7.06
C PHE A 212 3.13 -11.51 6.55
N TYR A 213 2.32 -12.01 5.61
CA TYR A 213 1.16 -11.28 5.08
C TYR A 213 0.10 -10.99 6.15
N VAL A 214 -0.14 -11.92 7.08
CA VAL A 214 -1.04 -11.68 8.22
C VAL A 214 -0.48 -10.60 9.16
N SER A 215 0.85 -10.50 9.30
CA SER A 215 1.48 -9.49 10.15
C SER A 215 1.32 -8.06 9.61
N LEU A 216 1.18 -7.89 8.29
CA LEU A 216 0.98 -6.60 7.63
C LEU A 216 -0.43 -6.03 7.86
N LEU A 217 -1.45 -6.88 8.07
CA LEU A 217 -2.86 -6.45 8.10
C LEU A 217 -3.12 -5.28 9.05
N ARG A 218 -2.42 -5.21 10.19
CA ARG A 218 -2.62 -4.14 11.17
C ARG A 218 -2.07 -2.79 10.71
N SER A 219 -0.92 -2.74 10.04
CA SER A 219 -0.40 -1.48 9.48
C SER A 219 -1.31 -1.02 8.35
N GLU A 220 -1.61 -1.90 7.39
CA GLU A 220 -2.48 -1.60 6.24
C GLU A 220 -3.85 -1.03 6.65
N ALA A 221 -4.51 -1.67 7.62
CA ALA A 221 -5.81 -1.20 8.11
C ALA A 221 -5.72 0.19 8.77
N ARG A 222 -4.61 0.49 9.44
CA ARG A 222 -4.38 1.83 10.01
C ARG A 222 -4.06 2.85 8.92
N HIS A 223 -3.24 2.50 7.93
CA HIS A 223 -2.90 3.41 6.83
C HIS A 223 -4.17 3.82 6.08
N TYR A 224 -5.04 2.85 5.77
CA TYR A 224 -6.37 3.09 5.23
C TYR A 224 -7.15 4.12 6.06
N GLN A 225 -7.25 3.91 7.37
CA GLN A 225 -7.99 4.81 8.28
C GLN A 225 -7.35 6.20 8.35
N ASP A 226 -6.02 6.27 8.44
CA ASP A 226 -5.26 7.51 8.49
C ASP A 226 -5.49 8.35 7.23
N TYR A 227 -5.54 7.73 6.04
CA TYR A 227 -5.84 8.41 4.78
C TYR A 227 -7.27 8.99 4.74
N ILE A 228 -8.27 8.23 5.20
CA ILE A 228 -9.66 8.73 5.25
C ILE A 228 -9.79 9.88 6.24
N GLU A 229 -9.22 9.74 7.44
CA GLU A 229 -9.25 10.80 8.45
C GLU A 229 -8.62 12.10 7.91
N LEU A 230 -7.46 12.00 7.24
CA LEU A 230 -6.83 13.16 6.62
C LEU A 230 -7.70 13.79 5.53
N ALA A 231 -8.39 12.99 4.72
CA ALA A 231 -9.29 13.51 3.68
C ALA A 231 -10.45 14.31 4.29
N GLU A 232 -11.03 13.79 5.38
CA GLU A 232 -12.10 14.45 6.15
C GLU A 232 -11.61 15.73 6.81
N GLN A 233 -10.42 15.71 7.44
CA GLN A 233 -9.82 16.90 8.06
C GLN A 233 -9.59 18.02 7.03
N VAL A 234 -9.06 17.70 5.84
CA VAL A 234 -8.85 18.68 4.77
C VAL A 234 -10.17 19.27 4.29
N ALA A 235 -11.21 18.45 4.08
CA ALA A 235 -12.53 18.93 3.68
C ALA A 235 -13.15 19.85 4.76
N GLN A 236 -13.08 19.43 6.03
CA GLN A 236 -13.62 20.17 7.16
C GLN A 236 -12.94 21.52 7.39
N ALA A 237 -11.62 21.59 7.19
CA ALA A 237 -10.84 22.81 7.37
C ALA A 237 -10.99 23.82 6.21
N THR A 238 -11.53 23.40 5.07
CA THR A 238 -11.57 24.23 3.85
C THR A 238 -12.99 24.62 3.46
N ASP A 239 -13.78 23.68 2.94
CA ASP A 239 -15.19 23.90 2.58
C ASP A 239 -15.97 22.58 2.66
N PRO A 240 -16.47 22.19 3.84
CA PRO A 240 -17.14 20.90 4.04
C PRO A 240 -18.48 20.79 3.30
N LYS A 241 -19.07 21.91 2.87
CA LYS A 241 -20.31 21.89 2.05
C LYS A 241 -20.00 21.59 0.59
N ARG A 242 -18.86 22.06 0.09
CA ARG A 242 -18.40 21.84 -1.28
C ARG A 242 -17.69 20.50 -1.45
N PHE A 243 -16.97 20.05 -0.43
CA PHE A 243 -16.14 18.85 -0.48
C PHE A 243 -16.74 17.71 0.35
N ASP A 244 -17.73 17.03 -0.23
CA ASP A 244 -18.30 15.81 0.34
C ASP A 244 -17.36 14.62 0.11
N VAL A 245 -16.68 14.21 1.19
CA VAL A 245 -15.73 13.08 1.18
C VAL A 245 -16.45 11.75 0.96
N ALA A 246 -17.64 11.56 1.53
CA ALA A 246 -18.38 10.31 1.40
C ALA A 246 -18.88 10.10 -0.04
N ALA A 247 -19.41 11.15 -0.67
CA ALA A 247 -19.77 11.11 -2.10
C ALA A 247 -18.54 10.80 -2.96
N ARG A 248 -17.39 11.40 -2.64
CA ARG A 248 -16.17 11.17 -3.40
C ARG A 248 -15.58 9.77 -3.22
N ILE A 249 -15.68 9.18 -2.02
CA ILE A 249 -15.36 7.78 -1.76
C ILE A 249 -16.25 6.87 -2.63
N ALA A 250 -17.55 7.15 -2.72
CA ALA A 250 -18.46 6.33 -3.54
C ALA A 250 -18.08 6.35 -5.04
N GLU A 251 -17.64 7.50 -5.56
CA GLU A 251 -17.13 7.61 -6.93
C GLU A 251 -15.85 6.79 -7.13
N PHE A 252 -14.86 6.91 -6.24
CA PHE A 252 -13.62 6.14 -6.34
C PHE A 252 -13.83 4.65 -6.11
N LYS A 253 -14.82 4.25 -5.28
CA LYS A 253 -15.23 2.85 -5.12
C LYS A 253 -15.65 2.24 -6.44
N ALA A 254 -16.45 2.95 -7.24
CA ALA A 254 -16.88 2.45 -8.55
C ALA A 254 -15.70 2.31 -9.54
N ILE A 255 -14.75 3.26 -9.50
CA ILE A 255 -13.53 3.23 -10.33
C ILE A 255 -12.63 2.06 -9.92
N GLU A 256 -12.41 1.88 -8.62
CA GLU A 256 -11.59 0.82 -8.04
C GLU A 256 -12.17 -0.56 -8.36
N ASN A 257 -13.47 -0.76 -8.15
CA ASN A 257 -14.17 -2.00 -8.50
C ASN A 257 -13.94 -2.35 -9.98
N ALA A 258 -14.07 -1.39 -10.88
CA ALA A 258 -13.86 -1.62 -12.30
C ALA A 258 -12.41 -2.06 -12.61
N LEU A 259 -11.41 -1.53 -11.90
CA LEU A 259 -10.02 -1.93 -12.08
C LEU A 259 -9.74 -3.36 -11.58
N ILE A 260 -10.41 -3.77 -10.51
CA ILE A 260 -10.28 -5.10 -9.89
C ILE A 260 -11.05 -6.17 -10.66
N ASP A 261 -12.27 -5.87 -11.10
CA ASP A 261 -13.20 -6.85 -11.67
C ASP A 261 -13.01 -7.06 -13.18
N THR A 262 -12.30 -6.17 -13.87
CA THR A 262 -12.10 -6.29 -15.32
C THR A 262 -10.85 -7.10 -15.68
N PRO A 263 -10.83 -7.75 -16.86
CA PRO A 263 -9.67 -8.49 -17.34
C PRO A 263 -8.38 -7.66 -17.37
N ASP A 264 -7.27 -8.32 -17.01
CA ASP A 264 -5.93 -7.77 -16.96
C ASP A 264 -4.92 -8.81 -17.45
N GLU A 265 -4.12 -8.45 -18.46
CA GLU A 265 -3.08 -9.30 -19.03
C GLU A 265 -1.77 -9.20 -18.22
N ASP A 266 -1.63 -8.15 -17.40
CA ASP A 266 -0.42 -7.91 -16.61
C ASP A 266 -0.66 -8.27 -15.13
N PHE A 267 -0.47 -9.55 -14.79
CA PHE A 267 -0.59 -10.00 -13.39
C PHE A 267 0.38 -9.23 -12.47
N LYS A 268 -0.19 -8.61 -11.43
CA LYS A 268 0.48 -7.74 -10.44
C LYS A 268 -0.27 -7.80 -9.11
N PHE A 269 0.34 -7.30 -8.04
CA PHE A 269 -0.25 -7.30 -6.71
C PHE A 269 -1.60 -6.56 -6.66
N HIS A 270 -1.78 -5.50 -7.46
CA HIS A 270 -3.07 -4.79 -7.63
C HIS A 270 -3.70 -4.98 -9.03
N SER A 271 -3.34 -5.99 -9.81
CA SER A 271 -3.96 -6.21 -11.14
C SER A 271 -5.44 -6.59 -11.05
N GLY A 272 -6.18 -6.43 -12.15
CA GLY A 272 -7.54 -6.95 -12.30
C GLY A 272 -7.60 -8.47 -12.44
N VAL A 273 -8.68 -8.98 -13.04
CA VAL A 273 -8.89 -10.41 -13.29
C VAL A 273 -7.86 -10.94 -14.29
N PRO A 274 -6.98 -11.88 -13.91
CA PRO A 274 -5.98 -12.40 -14.84
C PRO A 274 -6.64 -13.05 -16.06
N VAL A 275 -6.20 -12.67 -17.26
CA VAL A 275 -6.54 -13.39 -18.48
C VAL A 275 -5.67 -14.65 -18.53
N ALA A 276 -6.28 -15.83 -18.63
CA ALA A 276 -5.54 -17.07 -18.75
C ALA A 276 -4.58 -17.00 -19.95
N ALA A 277 -3.31 -17.31 -19.72
CA ALA A 277 -2.30 -17.46 -20.76
C ALA A 277 -2.54 -18.70 -21.63
#